data_AF-A0A398CP38-F1
#
_entry.id   AF-A0A398CP38-F1
#
_cell.length_a   1.000
_cell.length_b   1.000
_cell.length_c   1.000
_cell.angle_alpha   90.00
_cell.angle_beta   90.00
_cell.angle_gamma   90.00
#
_symmetry.space_group_name_H-M   'P 1'
#
loop_
_entity.id
_entity.type
_entity.pdbx_description
1 polymer ?
#
loop_
_entity_poly.entity_id
_entity_poly.type
_entity_poly.pdbx_seq_one_letter_code
_entity_poly.pdbx_strand_id
1 'polypeptide(L)' 'MMPIYERLAELWFIRRVRPFSAQEQADFEHCLAVNASHISRLSGLYNLSLLASMTEDKDWQHEICREIEKIEGKEIPE' A
#
# COMPACT_ATOMS: atom_id res chain seq x y z
N MET A 1 2.17 0.29 -11.23
CA MET A 1 1.00 -0.40 -10.63
C MET A 1 1.54 -1.62 -9.90
N MET A 2 1.23 -1.84 -8.62
CA MET A 2 1.78 -3.00 -7.89
C MET A 2 1.13 -4.30 -8.38
N PRO A 3 1.88 -5.38 -8.63
CA PRO A 3 1.35 -6.67 -9.11
C PRO A 3 0.23 -7.25 -8.24
N ILE A 4 0.24 -6.94 -6.94
CA ILE A 4 -0.79 -7.36 -5.99
C ILE A 4 -2.18 -6.83 -6.32
N TYR A 5 -2.28 -5.64 -6.92
CA TYR A 5 -3.57 -5.05 -7.29
C TYR A 5 -4.19 -5.78 -8.48
N GLU A 6 -3.37 -6.19 -9.45
CA GLU A 6 -3.79 -7.01 -10.59
C GLU A 6 -4.28 -8.38 -10.09
N ARG A 7 -3.53 -9.02 -9.18
CA ARG A 7 -3.91 -10.32 -8.63
C ARG A 7 -5.19 -10.26 -7.79
N LEU A 8 -5.34 -9.24 -6.95
CA LEU A 8 -6.59 -9.02 -6.19
C LEU A 8 -7.79 -8.81 -7.10
N ALA A 9 -7.63 -8.06 -8.21
CA ALA A 9 -8.70 -7.85 -9.18
C ALA A 9 -9.09 -9.16 -9.87
N GLU A 10 -8.12 -9.97 -10.30
CA GLU A 10 -8.37 -11.27 -10.90
C GLU A 10 -9.15 -12.20 -9.94
N LEU A 11 -8.66 -12.36 -8.71
CA LEU A 11 -9.31 -13.18 -7.69
C LEU A 11 -10.72 -12.67 -7.37
N TRP A 12 -10.92 -11.35 -7.33
CA TRP A 12 -12.24 -10.76 -7.16
C TRP A 12 -13.22 -11.20 -8.26
N PHE A 13 -12.80 -11.18 -9.52
CA PHE A 13 -13.66 -11.63 -10.62
C PHE A 13 -13.93 -13.14 -10.56
N ILE A 14 -12.94 -13.96 -10.22
CA ILE A 14 -13.13 -15.41 -10.04
C ILE A 14 -14.21 -15.68 -8.98
N ARG A 15 -14.11 -15.02 -7.81
CA ARG A 15 -15.05 -15.18 -6.69
C ARG A 15 -16.49 -14.86 -7.07
N ARG A 16 -16.70 -13.92 -8.00
CA ARG A 16 -18.03 -13.51 -8.44
C ARG A 16 -18.72 -14.56 -9.31
N VAL A 17 -17.95 -15.42 -9.97
CA VAL A 17 -18.48 -16.43 -10.90
C VAL A 17 -18.60 -17.79 -10.23
N ARG A 18 -17.72 -18.11 -9.28
CA ARG A 18 -17.74 -19.37 -8.53
C ARG A 18 -17.09 -19.23 -7.15
N PRO A 19 -17.34 -20.18 -6.23
CA PRO A 19 -16.55 -20.30 -5.02
C PRO A 19 -15.06 -20.50 -5.32
N PHE A 20 -14.21 -20.02 -4.42
CA PHE A 20 -12.77 -20.27 -4.49
C PHE A 20 -12.43 -21.73 -4.20
N SER A 21 -11.39 -22.21 -4.87
CA SER A 21 -10.62 -23.35 -4.40
C SER A 21 -9.83 -22.98 -3.14
N ALA A 22 -9.37 -23.97 -2.38
CA ALA A 22 -8.53 -23.72 -1.21
C ALA A 22 -7.27 -22.91 -1.55
N GLN A 23 -6.68 -23.14 -2.73
CA GLN A 23 -5.49 -22.43 -3.17
C GLN A 23 -5.79 -20.95 -3.48
N GLU A 24 -6.92 -20.65 -4.13
CA GLU A 24 -7.33 -19.29 -4.43
C GLU A 24 -7.74 -18.52 -3.17
N GLN A 25 -8.35 -19.21 -2.20
CA GLN A 25 -8.66 -18.61 -0.90
C GLN A 25 -7.38 -18.20 -0.17
N ALA A 26 -6.39 -19.10 -0.10
CA ALA A 26 -5.11 -18.82 0.52
C ALA A 26 -4.37 -17.67 -0.19
N ASP A 27 -4.41 -17.65 -1.53
CA ASP A 27 -3.81 -16.58 -2.34
C ASP A 27 -4.51 -15.23 -2.14
N PHE A 28 -5.85 -15.23 -2.05
CA PHE A 28 -6.64 -14.04 -1.76
C PHE A 28 -6.33 -13.46 -0.38
N GLU A 29 -6.24 -14.31 0.64
CA GLU A 29 -5.86 -13.90 2.00
C GLU A 29 -4.44 -13.34 2.05
N HIS A 30 -3.49 -13.98 1.35
CA HIS A 30 -2.12 -13.51 1.27
C HIS A 30 -2.05 -12.13 0.59
N CYS A 31 -2.69 -11.97 -0.56
CA CYS A 31 -2.75 -10.70 -1.27
C CYS A 31 -3.41 -9.60 -0.42
N LEU A 32 -4.47 -9.93 0.32
CA LEU A 32 -5.10 -8.96 1.22
C LEU A 32 -4.18 -8.56 2.38
N ALA A 33 -3.47 -9.51 3.00
CA ALA A 33 -2.56 -9.23 4.10
C ALA A 33 -1.43 -8.29 3.68
N VAL A 34 -0.82 -8.53 2.52
CA VAL A 34 0.23 -7.67 1.98
C VAL A 34 -0.32 -6.29 1.62
N ASN A 35 -1.51 -6.20 1.00
CA ASN A 35 -2.15 -4.92 0.71
C ASN A 35 -2.46 -4.13 1.99
N ALA A 36 -3.04 -4.77 3.00
CA ALA A 36 -3.37 -4.14 4.28
C ALA A 36 -2.12 -3.61 4.98
N SER A 37 -1.03 -4.39 4.99
CA SER A 37 0.27 -3.98 5.54
C SER A 37 0.82 -2.75 4.82
N HIS A 38 0.82 -2.76 3.48
CA HIS A 38 1.29 -1.65 2.66
C HIS A 38 0.50 -0.37 2.93
N ILE A 39 -0.83 -0.44 2.85
CA ILE A 39 -1.71 0.73 3.07
C ILE A 39 -1.62 1.23 4.51
N SER A 40 -1.54 0.34 5.50
CA SER A 40 -1.40 0.74 6.91
C SER A 40 -0.12 1.54 7.15
N ARG A 41 1.01 1.09 6.59
CA ARG A 41 2.29 1.82 6.67
C ARG A 41 2.19 3.19 6.00
N LEU A 42 1.61 3.24 4.79
CA LEU A 42 1.47 4.47 4.02
C LEU A 42 0.56 5.49 4.73
N SER A 43 -0.59 5.05 5.26
CA SER A 43 -1.48 5.90 6.07
C SER A 43 -0.79 6.44 7.32
N GLY A 44 0.05 5.63 7.98
CA GLY A 44 0.86 6.09 9.11
C GLY A 44 1.79 7.23 8.71
N LEU A 45 2.49 7.11 7.59
CA LEU A 45 3.38 8.16 7.09
C LEU A 45 2.63 9.43 6.68
N TYR A 46 1.47 9.33 6.02
CA TYR A 46 0.68 10.51 5.70
C TYR A 46 0.22 11.26 6.95
N ASN A 47 -0.19 10.54 8.00
CA ASN A 47 -0.56 11.15 9.27
C ASN A 47 0.63 11.86 9.92
N LEU A 48 1.82 11.26 9.88
CA LEU A 48 3.04 11.89 10.39
C LEU A 48 3.43 13.13 9.56
N SER A 49 3.29 13.08 8.23
CA SER A 49 3.57 14.21 7.35
C SER A 49 2.65 15.39 7.64
N LEU A 50 1.35 15.11 7.89
CA LEU A 50 0.40 16.11 8.32
C LEU A 50 0.78 16.72 9.68
N LEU A 51 1.18 15.89 10.65
CA LEU A 51 1.61 16.36 11.96
C LEU A 51 2.85 17.26 11.85
N ALA A 52 3.86 16.87 11.07
CA ALA A 52 5.06 17.67 10.83
C ALA A 52 4.72 19.03 10.21
N SER A 53 3.81 19.05 9.23
CA SER A 53 3.28 20.28 8.62
C SER A 53 2.61 21.19 9.65
N MET A 54 1.75 20.62 10.52
CA MET A 54 1.03 21.35 11.55
C MET A 54 1.95 21.94 12.64
N THR A 55 3.12 21.35 12.85
CA THR A 55 4.14 21.85 13.79
C THR A 55 5.22 22.69 13.11
N GLU A 56 5.06 23.00 11.82
CA GLU A 56 6.02 23.75 10.99
C GLU A 56 7.42 23.10 10.88
N ASP A 57 7.53 21.80 11.15
CA ASP A 57 8.78 21.04 11.05
C ASP A 57 8.99 20.53 9.62
N LYS A 58 9.54 21.40 8.78
CA LYS A 58 9.72 21.15 7.34
C LYS A 58 10.76 20.07 7.05
N ASP A 59 11.79 19.97 7.89
CA ASP A 59 12.85 18.97 7.69
C ASP A 59 12.30 17.56 7.95
N TRP A 60 11.56 17.40 9.05
CA TRP A 60 10.86 16.15 9.34
C TRP A 60 9.80 15.83 8.27
N GLN A 61 9.05 16.83 7.81
CA GLN A 61 8.08 16.65 6.74
C GLN A 61 8.74 16.12 5.45
N HIS A 62 9.88 16.70 5.04
CA HIS A 62 10.62 16.24 3.87
C HIS A 62 11.19 14.83 4.04
N GLU A 63 11.66 14.47 5.23
CA GLU A 63 12.07 13.09 5.55
C GLU A 63 10.94 12.10 5.33
N ILE A 64 9.74 12.40 5.85
CA ILE A 64 8.56 11.54 5.69
C ILE A 64 8.15 11.43 4.22
N CYS A 65 8.16 12.54 3.47
CA CYS A 65 7.85 12.53 2.04
C CYS A 65 8.80 11.61 1.25
N ARG A 66 10.10 11.64 1.54
CA ARG A 66 11.07 10.72 0.91
C ARG A 66 10.77 9.26 1.21
N GLU A 67 10.34 8.94 2.43
CA GLU A 67 9.96 7.57 2.79
C GLU A 67 8.67 7.12 2.10
N ILE A 68 7.70 8.03 1.90
CA ILE A 68 6.48 7.78 1.12
C ILE A 68 6.87 7.47 -0.34
N GLU A 69 7.73 8.28 -0.96
CA GLU A 69 8.18 8.10 -2.33
C GLU A 69 8.88 6.75 -2.56
N LYS A 70 9.74 6.34 -1.62
CA LYS A 70 10.38 5.00 -1.65
C LYS A 70 9.36 3.87 -1.62
N ILE A 71 8.31 3.98 -0.79
CA ILE A 71 7.26 2.95 -0.67
C ILE A 71 6.38 2.90 -1.91
N GLU A 72 6.07 4.05 -2.51
CA GLU A 72 5.26 4.14 -3.73
C GLU A 72 6.05 3.80 -5.00
N GLY A 73 7.37 3.64 -4.91
CA GLY A 73 8.24 3.40 -6.06
C GLY A 73 8.38 4.62 -6.98
N LYS A 74 8.22 5.83 -6.42
CA LYS A 74 8.38 7.12 -7.10
C LYS A 74 9.76 7.72 -6.79
N GLU A 75 10.84 6.94 -6.90
CA GLU A 75 12.17 7.53 -6.83
C GLU A 75 12.34 8.55 -7.96
N ILE A 76 12.47 9.83 -7.58
CA ILE A 76 12.90 10.90 -8.49
C ILE A 76 14.45 10.82 -8.50
N PRO A 77 15.09 10.63 -9.67
CA PRO A 77 16.55 10.65 -9.73
C PRO A 77 17.08 12.02 -9.28
N GLU A 78 18.15 12.02 -8.48
CA GLU A 78 18.92 13.22 -8.08
C GLU A 78 19.53 13.96 -9.28
#